data_AF-A0A7Y2HDK3-F1
#
_entry.id   AF-A0A7Y2HDK3-F1
#
_cell.length_a   1.000
_cell.length_b   1.000
_cell.length_c   1.000
_cell.angle_alpha   90.00
_cell.angle_beta   90.00
_cell.angle_gamma   90.00
#
_symmetry.space_group_name_H-M   'P 1'
#
loop_
_entity.id
_entity.type
_entity.pdbx_description
1 polymer ?
#
loop_
_entity_poly.entity_id
_entity_poly.type
_entity_poly.pdbx_seq_one_letter_code
_entity_poly.pdbx_strand_id
1 'polypeptide(L)'
;ISHLKSHHNELIVDLDSIMDSTCDVSGEFDKKKIGSYAIFPISVDGELLALLEMSSHKKGMLDGIVAKKFENIKTLFNTSIKRYLRQYDVNLEAIIKEKCTAIHPTVEWKFKQEAETYYRNKLNGLNSEMTDIDFPGVHPLYGQIDIKDSSLKRNAAIKNDLMDQLKDLQRIIENAFLLSNLPYYGQLLNMINTRMSELGLGLGVGDEVAVLDFIKREVEPNLEHIESLNMECARLIAKYQKKLKSNTNAYNKRRNQYESSVNAVTSTITEMMIERQLIAQEMFPHYYEKYKTDGVEHNIYIGDSLVKGRKYYDLYLKNIRLWQIMSMIEIENRLKQEHDSLKVKMNVCSLILVHSNAITIRFRMDEKKFDVEGAYNIRYEIIKKRIDKSLIQKTKERLTQPGKLAIVFAHPDERLEYIGYLKYMESLGYIKPGIEVHDLAPVQGINGLRALRVSINYDQDLAIDQSMKLIEAALN
;
A
#
# COMPACT_ATOMS: atom_id res chain seq x y z
N ILE A 1 -24.80 35.40 -9.65
CA ILE A 1 -23.49 34.71 -9.53
C ILE A 1 -22.57 34.95 -10.74
N SER A 2 -23.04 34.83 -11.99
CA SER A 2 -22.21 35.13 -13.18
C SER A 2 -21.78 36.61 -13.29
N HIS A 3 -22.59 37.57 -12.79
CA HIS A 3 -22.23 39.00 -12.69
C HIS A 3 -21.24 39.36 -11.56
N LEU A 4 -21.24 38.59 -10.47
CA LEU A 4 -20.37 38.81 -9.30
C LEU A 4 -18.90 38.43 -9.54
N LYS A 5 -18.58 37.83 -10.69
CA LYS A 5 -17.20 37.57 -11.15
C LYS A 5 -16.43 38.83 -11.54
N SER A 6 -17.08 39.99 -11.53
CA SER A 6 -16.48 41.29 -11.89
C SER A 6 -15.77 42.00 -10.72
N HIS A 7 -15.76 41.41 -9.51
CA HIS A 7 -15.16 41.96 -8.28
C HIS A 7 -15.70 43.36 -7.89
N HIS A 8 -16.79 43.81 -8.49
CA HIS A 8 -17.43 45.09 -8.20
C HIS A 8 -18.52 44.94 -7.13
N ASN A 9 -18.69 45.98 -6.32
CA ASN A 9 -19.79 46.05 -5.36
C ASN A 9 -21.12 46.16 -6.10
N GLU A 10 -22.10 45.36 -5.72
CA GLU A 10 -23.47 45.48 -6.23
C GLU A 10 -24.31 46.18 -5.17
N LEU A 11 -24.86 47.35 -5.52
CA LEU A 11 -25.64 48.18 -4.63
C LEU A 11 -27.06 48.35 -5.19
N ILE A 12 -28.05 47.89 -4.43
CA ILE A 12 -29.47 48.08 -4.72
C ILE A 12 -30.03 49.06 -3.68
N VAL A 13 -30.09 50.32 -4.09
CA VAL A 13 -30.48 51.46 -3.22
C VAL A 13 -32.00 51.48 -3.00
N ASP A 14 -32.77 51.06 -3.99
CA ASP A 14 -34.24 50.94 -3.93
C ASP A 14 -34.68 49.68 -4.68
N LEU A 15 -35.26 48.72 -3.96
CA LEU A 15 -35.72 47.46 -4.54
C LEU A 15 -36.93 47.67 -5.47
N ASP A 16 -37.77 48.68 -5.22
CA ASP A 16 -38.93 49.01 -6.08
C ASP A 16 -38.51 49.39 -7.50
N SER A 17 -37.28 49.89 -7.68
CA SER A 17 -36.74 50.28 -8.99
C SER A 17 -36.29 49.09 -9.86
N ILE A 18 -36.18 47.87 -9.28
CA ILE A 18 -35.68 46.65 -9.94
C ILE A 18 -36.79 45.59 -10.10
N MET A 19 -37.95 45.79 -9.47
CA MET A 19 -39.07 44.86 -9.46
C MET A 19 -39.67 44.53 -10.84
N ASP A 20 -39.37 45.31 -11.88
CA ASP A 20 -39.85 45.04 -13.25
C ASP A 20 -38.94 44.12 -14.09
N SER A 21 -37.83 43.62 -13.53
CA SER A 21 -36.89 42.75 -14.25
C SER A 21 -36.71 41.39 -13.59
N THR A 22 -37.45 40.39 -14.08
CA THR A 22 -37.17 38.92 -14.17
C THR A 22 -36.06 38.31 -13.27
N CYS A 23 -36.01 38.64 -11.97
CA CYS A 23 -35.03 38.10 -11.03
C CYS A 23 -35.75 37.28 -9.95
N ASP A 24 -35.47 35.98 -9.90
CA ASP A 24 -36.10 34.97 -9.02
C ASP A 24 -35.99 35.28 -7.50
N VAL A 25 -35.17 36.27 -7.13
CA VAL A 25 -34.86 36.65 -5.74
C VAL A 25 -35.84 37.72 -5.20
N SER A 26 -36.60 38.39 -6.07
CA SER A 26 -37.51 39.49 -5.68
C SER A 26 -38.61 39.06 -4.70
N GLY A 27 -39.18 37.87 -4.90
CA GLY A 27 -40.26 37.33 -4.06
C GLY A 27 -39.85 37.02 -2.61
N GLU A 28 -38.57 36.81 -2.33
CA GLU A 28 -38.08 36.54 -0.97
C GLU A 28 -37.69 37.82 -0.22
N PHE A 29 -37.24 38.85 -0.94
CA PHE A 29 -37.00 40.19 -0.40
C PHE A 29 -38.30 40.89 0.03
N ASP A 30 -39.39 40.70 -0.73
CA ASP A 30 -40.72 41.21 -0.38
C ASP A 30 -41.29 40.55 0.88
N LYS A 31 -41.18 39.22 0.99
CA LYS A 31 -41.61 38.48 2.20
C LYS A 31 -40.89 38.96 3.45
N LYS A 32 -39.62 39.33 3.33
CA LYS A 32 -38.78 39.84 4.44
C LYS A 32 -38.85 41.37 4.60
N LYS A 33 -39.67 42.07 3.79
CA LYS A 33 -39.82 43.55 3.78
C LYS A 33 -38.47 44.26 3.74
N ILE A 34 -37.59 43.87 2.81
CA ILE A 34 -36.28 44.52 2.63
C ILE A 34 -36.48 45.76 1.74
N GLY A 35 -35.99 46.92 2.15
CA GLY A 35 -36.10 48.20 1.43
C GLY A 35 -34.81 48.64 0.74
N SER A 36 -33.64 48.14 1.17
CA SER A 36 -32.36 48.34 0.46
C SER A 36 -31.42 47.17 0.74
N TYR A 37 -30.53 46.85 -0.20
CA TYR A 37 -29.68 45.67 -0.16
C TYR A 37 -28.31 45.95 -0.81
N ALA A 38 -27.25 45.40 -0.23
CA ALA A 38 -25.89 45.55 -0.76
C ALA A 38 -25.11 44.24 -0.65
N ILE A 39 -24.36 43.91 -1.70
CA ILE A 39 -23.41 42.80 -1.70
C ILE A 39 -22.01 43.37 -1.87
N PHE A 40 -21.14 43.02 -0.93
CA PHE A 40 -19.73 43.36 -0.99
C PHE A 40 -18.89 42.09 -1.20
N PRO A 41 -18.24 41.92 -2.36
CA PRO A 41 -17.31 40.82 -2.57
C PRO A 41 -16.04 41.03 -1.74
N ILE A 42 -15.65 40.00 -1.01
CA ILE A 42 -14.43 39.95 -0.22
C ILE A 42 -13.44 39.10 -0.99
N SER A 43 -12.49 39.76 -1.65
CA SER A 43 -11.47 39.10 -2.48
C SER A 43 -10.07 39.38 -1.95
N VAL A 44 -9.21 38.38 -2.04
CA VAL A 44 -7.82 38.43 -1.62
C VAL A 44 -6.98 37.87 -2.75
N ASP A 45 -5.92 38.58 -3.16
CA ASP A 45 -5.00 38.16 -4.22
C ASP A 45 -5.70 37.79 -5.55
N GLY A 46 -6.86 38.42 -5.83
CA GLY A 46 -7.68 38.19 -7.03
C GLY A 46 -8.72 37.08 -6.91
N GLU A 47 -8.70 36.30 -5.83
CA GLU A 47 -9.65 35.22 -5.55
C GLU A 47 -10.81 35.71 -4.67
N LEU A 48 -12.05 35.42 -5.06
CA LEU A 48 -13.26 35.74 -4.28
C LEU A 48 -13.41 34.72 -3.14
N LEU A 49 -13.23 35.17 -1.89
CA LEU A 49 -13.27 34.30 -0.71
C LEU A 49 -14.65 34.25 -0.05
N ALA A 50 -15.37 35.37 -0.05
CA ALA A 50 -16.68 35.48 0.59
C ALA A 50 -17.54 36.59 -0.04
N LEU A 51 -18.84 36.52 0.22
CA LEU A 51 -19.79 37.59 -0.05
C LEU A 51 -20.33 38.11 1.28
N LEU A 52 -20.19 39.41 1.52
CA LEU A 52 -20.90 40.05 2.62
C LEU A 52 -22.20 40.63 2.10
N GLU A 53 -23.31 40.08 2.59
CA GLU A 53 -24.64 40.56 2.27
C GLU A 53 -25.17 41.44 3.40
N MET A 54 -25.65 42.62 3.04
CA MET A 54 -26.28 43.56 3.96
C MET A 54 -27.69 43.87 3.47
N SER A 55 -28.66 43.81 4.37
CA SER A 55 -30.05 44.17 4.09
C SER A 55 -30.57 45.16 5.13
N SER A 56 -31.48 46.02 4.70
CA SER A 56 -32.20 46.96 5.58
C SER A 56 -33.67 46.98 5.21
N HIS A 57 -34.55 47.01 6.21
CA HIS A 57 -36.00 47.18 6.02
C HIS A 57 -36.41 48.58 5.56
N LYS A 58 -35.51 49.56 5.67
CA LYS A 58 -35.74 50.95 5.25
C LYS A 58 -35.05 51.20 3.91
N LYS A 59 -35.78 51.81 2.98
CA LYS A 59 -35.28 52.23 1.66
C LYS A 59 -34.17 53.26 1.76
N GLY A 60 -33.23 53.22 0.82
CA GLY A 60 -32.11 54.17 0.72
C GLY A 60 -31.11 54.14 1.87
N MET A 61 -31.22 53.21 2.83
CA MET A 61 -30.28 53.12 3.96
C MET A 61 -28.93 52.54 3.55
N LEU A 62 -28.91 51.66 2.55
CA LEU A 62 -27.70 51.15 1.94
C LEU A 62 -27.48 51.91 0.62
N ASP A 63 -26.74 53.02 0.71
CA ASP A 63 -26.45 53.93 -0.40
C ASP A 63 -24.93 53.95 -0.73
N GLY A 64 -24.54 54.78 -1.70
CA GLY A 64 -23.14 54.91 -2.11
C GLY A 64 -22.22 55.44 -1.02
N ILE A 65 -22.75 56.18 -0.04
CA ILE A 65 -21.98 56.69 1.10
C ILE A 65 -21.65 55.54 2.05
N VAL A 66 -22.62 54.67 2.33
CA VAL A 66 -22.41 53.45 3.13
C VAL A 66 -21.45 52.49 2.43
N ALA A 67 -21.57 52.32 1.12
CA ALA A 67 -20.63 51.51 0.34
C ALA A 67 -19.19 52.03 0.42
N LYS A 68 -18.99 53.36 0.32
CA LYS A 68 -17.66 53.97 0.46
C LYS A 68 -17.09 53.85 1.87
N LYS A 69 -17.95 53.94 2.90
CA LYS A 69 -17.54 53.65 4.29
C LYS A 69 -17.12 52.19 4.46
N PHE A 70 -17.81 51.26 3.81
CA PHE A 70 -17.43 49.84 3.81
C PHE A 70 -16.07 49.61 3.14
N GLU A 71 -15.80 50.26 2.00
CA GLU A 71 -14.48 50.18 1.34
C GLU A 71 -13.32 50.56 2.28
N ASN A 72 -13.51 51.56 3.15
CA ASN A 72 -12.50 51.97 4.12
C ASN A 72 -12.18 50.89 5.18
N ILE A 73 -13.12 49.98 5.46
CA ILE A 73 -12.95 48.90 6.46
C ILE A 73 -12.80 47.51 5.81
N LYS A 74 -12.98 47.41 4.49
CA LYS A 74 -12.91 46.17 3.71
C LYS A 74 -11.61 45.41 3.92
N THR A 75 -10.48 46.12 4.04
CA THR A 75 -9.17 45.51 4.30
C THR A 75 -9.11 44.77 5.64
N LEU A 76 -9.83 45.24 6.67
CA LEU A 76 -9.93 44.55 7.97
C LEU A 76 -10.72 43.25 7.85
N PHE A 77 -11.81 43.25 7.07
CA PHE A 77 -12.58 42.05 6.76
C PHE A 77 -11.77 41.05 5.94
N ASN A 78 -11.08 41.50 4.88
CA ASN A 78 -10.17 40.66 4.07
C ASN A 78 -9.14 39.95 4.96
N THR A 79 -8.48 40.69 5.85
CA THR A 79 -7.47 40.14 6.75
C THR A 79 -8.07 39.14 7.74
N SER A 80 -9.23 39.47 8.30
CA SER A 80 -9.91 38.63 9.30
C SER A 80 -10.43 37.33 8.70
N ILE A 81 -11.03 37.39 7.51
CA ILE A 81 -11.51 36.22 6.76
C ILE A 81 -10.35 35.38 6.28
N LYS A 82 -9.28 35.98 5.74
CA LYS A 82 -8.06 35.25 5.36
C LYS A 82 -7.46 34.50 6.55
N ARG A 83 -7.40 35.13 7.72
CA ARG A 83 -6.95 34.49 8.96
C ARG A 83 -7.88 33.37 9.40
N TYR A 84 -9.19 33.59 9.34
CA TYR A 84 -10.18 32.59 9.70
C TYR A 84 -10.09 31.36 8.79
N LEU A 85 -10.03 31.53 7.47
CA LEU A 85 -9.91 30.43 6.51
C LEU A 85 -8.60 29.65 6.70
N ARG A 86 -7.47 30.35 6.91
CA ARG A 86 -6.22 29.65 7.26
C ARG A 86 -6.33 28.84 8.54
N GLN A 87 -6.96 29.39 9.57
CA GLN A 87 -7.16 28.66 10.83
C GLN A 87 -8.12 27.48 10.64
N TYR A 88 -9.15 27.65 9.81
CA TYR A 88 -10.09 26.62 9.42
C TYR A 88 -9.37 25.45 8.73
N ASP A 89 -8.53 25.74 7.73
CA ASP A 89 -7.74 24.73 7.02
C ASP A 89 -6.77 24.00 7.95
N VAL A 90 -6.06 24.74 8.82
CA VAL A 90 -5.16 24.15 9.83
C VAL A 90 -5.92 23.23 10.78
N ASN A 91 -7.11 23.62 11.23
CA ASN A 91 -7.94 22.81 12.11
C ASN A 91 -8.46 21.56 11.40
N LEU A 92 -8.90 21.68 10.15
CA LEU A 92 -9.33 20.53 9.35
C LEU A 92 -8.19 19.55 9.11
N GLU A 93 -7.02 20.04 8.71
CA GLU A 93 -5.83 19.20 8.57
C GLU A 93 -5.45 18.50 9.86
N ALA A 94 -5.54 19.19 11.00
CA ALA A 94 -5.27 18.61 12.31
C ALA A 94 -6.27 17.49 12.63
N ILE A 95 -7.56 17.68 12.37
CA ILE A 95 -8.60 16.65 12.53
C ILE A 95 -8.31 15.45 11.64
N ILE A 96 -7.99 15.69 10.36
CA ILE A 96 -7.65 14.65 9.41
C ILE A 96 -6.42 13.87 9.88
N LYS A 97 -5.35 14.54 10.32
CA LYS A 97 -4.12 13.90 10.82
C LYS A 97 -4.32 13.16 12.15
N GLU A 98 -5.20 13.66 13.02
CA GLU A 98 -5.54 13.01 14.30
C GLU A 98 -6.36 11.73 14.06
N LYS A 99 -7.37 11.82 13.20
CA LYS A 99 -8.36 10.77 13.00
C LYS A 99 -7.99 9.77 11.91
N CYS A 100 -7.21 10.19 10.92
CA CYS A 100 -6.87 9.39 9.75
C CYS A 100 -5.36 9.21 9.64
N THR A 101 -4.94 8.08 9.09
CA THR A 101 -3.55 7.86 8.65
C THR A 101 -3.28 8.60 7.34
N ALA A 102 -2.08 8.46 6.76
CA ALA A 102 -1.78 9.04 5.44
C ALA A 102 -2.86 8.64 4.42
N ILE A 103 -3.60 9.63 3.92
CA ILE A 103 -4.76 9.41 3.05
C ILE A 103 -4.30 9.42 1.60
N HIS A 104 -4.72 8.39 0.85
CA HIS A 104 -4.46 8.33 -0.58
C HIS A 104 -5.20 9.47 -1.31
N PRO A 105 -4.55 10.21 -2.24
CA PRO A 105 -5.13 11.39 -2.88
C PRO A 105 -6.52 11.18 -3.48
N THR A 106 -6.74 10.02 -4.11
CA THR A 106 -8.02 9.64 -4.71
C THR A 106 -9.19 9.75 -3.74
N VAL A 107 -9.05 9.30 -2.49
CA VAL A 107 -10.14 9.27 -1.51
C VAL A 107 -10.17 10.50 -0.60
N GLU A 108 -9.11 11.32 -0.62
CA GLU A 108 -8.89 12.45 0.29
C GLU A 108 -10.08 13.42 0.35
N TRP A 109 -10.74 13.68 -0.78
CA TRP A 109 -11.87 14.59 -0.85
C TRP A 109 -13.03 14.18 0.08
N LYS A 110 -13.27 12.87 0.24
CA LYS A 110 -14.37 12.37 1.06
C LYS A 110 -14.03 12.46 2.53
N PHE A 111 -12.77 12.21 2.89
CA PHE A 111 -12.27 12.44 4.24
C PHE A 111 -12.32 13.92 4.63
N LYS A 112 -11.95 14.83 3.71
CA LYS A 112 -12.10 16.28 3.92
C LYS A 112 -13.57 16.65 4.17
N GLN A 113 -14.49 16.11 3.38
CA GLN A 113 -15.93 16.35 3.55
C GLN A 113 -16.47 15.85 4.91
N GLU A 114 -16.04 14.67 5.36
CA GLU A 114 -16.42 14.15 6.67
C GLU A 114 -15.79 14.95 7.81
N ALA A 115 -14.52 15.36 7.68
CA ALA A 115 -13.85 16.23 8.65
C ALA A 115 -14.53 17.62 8.76
N GLU A 116 -14.96 18.19 7.63
CA GLU A 116 -15.75 19.42 7.60
C GLU A 116 -17.08 19.27 8.35
N THR A 117 -17.79 18.18 8.10
CA THR A 117 -19.08 17.88 8.76
C THR A 117 -18.89 17.74 10.26
N TYR A 118 -17.89 16.97 10.69
CA TYR A 118 -17.50 16.83 12.09
C TYR A 118 -17.14 18.18 12.73
N TYR A 119 -16.33 18.99 12.06
CA TYR A 119 -15.91 20.29 12.58
C TYR A 119 -17.08 21.26 12.75
N ARG A 120 -18.01 21.31 11.77
CA ARG A 120 -19.24 22.12 11.87
C ARG A 120 -20.13 21.68 13.03
N ASN A 121 -20.30 20.37 13.23
CA ASN A 121 -21.08 19.84 14.35
C ASN A 121 -20.46 20.23 15.70
N LYS A 122 -19.13 20.14 15.81
CA LYS A 122 -18.39 20.56 17.00
C LYS A 122 -18.57 22.06 17.31
N LEU A 123 -18.53 22.92 16.29
CA LEU A 123 -18.77 24.36 16.45
C LEU A 123 -20.19 24.68 16.92
N ASN A 124 -21.17 23.88 16.50
CA ASN A 124 -22.57 24.02 16.91
C ASN A 124 -22.87 23.38 18.28
N GLY A 125 -21.86 22.89 19.01
CA GLY A 125 -22.03 22.23 20.31
C GLY A 125 -22.69 20.84 20.24
N LEU A 126 -22.74 20.24 19.05
CA LEU A 126 -23.27 18.89 18.85
C LEU A 126 -22.17 17.86 19.16
N ASN A 127 -22.48 16.89 20.03
CA ASN A 127 -21.67 15.70 20.19
C ASN A 127 -21.86 14.81 18.96
N SER A 128 -20.97 14.96 17.97
CA SER A 128 -20.91 14.13 16.77
C SER A 128 -19.56 13.42 16.77
N GLU A 129 -19.56 12.13 16.49
CA GLU A 129 -18.33 11.42 16.10
C GLU A 129 -18.18 11.47 14.57
N MET A 130 -16.97 11.21 14.10
CA MET A 130 -16.73 11.03 12.66
C MET A 130 -17.12 9.60 12.32
N THR A 131 -17.99 9.43 11.32
CA THR A 131 -18.50 8.12 10.91
C THR A 131 -17.56 7.44 9.94
N ASP A 132 -17.71 6.11 9.82
CA ASP A 132 -17.02 5.32 8.80
C ASP A 132 -17.31 5.83 7.39
N ILE A 133 -16.33 5.68 6.50
CA ILE A 133 -16.37 6.23 5.15
C ILE A 133 -16.49 5.10 4.13
N ASP A 134 -17.64 5.03 3.47
CA ASP A 134 -17.95 3.96 2.51
C ASP A 134 -17.68 4.36 1.06
N PHE A 135 -17.15 3.42 0.28
CA PHE A 135 -16.96 3.55 -1.16
C PHE A 135 -17.63 2.36 -1.84
N PRO A 136 -18.94 2.44 -2.11
CA PRO A 136 -19.70 1.36 -2.73
C PRO A 136 -19.47 1.30 -4.24
N GLY A 137 -19.56 0.11 -4.83
CA GLY A 137 -19.50 -0.06 -6.27
C GLY A 137 -18.09 0.08 -6.85
N VAL A 138 -17.07 -0.30 -6.08
CA VAL A 138 -15.67 -0.32 -6.55
C VAL A 138 -15.27 -1.70 -7.02
N HIS A 139 -14.47 -1.78 -8.07
CA HIS A 139 -13.95 -3.02 -8.62
C HIS A 139 -12.53 -3.28 -8.10
N PRO A 140 -12.29 -4.40 -7.40
CA PRO A 140 -10.97 -4.71 -6.89
C PRO A 140 -10.09 -5.37 -7.95
N LEU A 141 -8.80 -5.06 -7.92
CA LEU A 141 -7.75 -5.78 -8.62
C LEU A 141 -6.67 -6.16 -7.61
N TYR A 142 -6.40 -7.45 -7.51
CA TYR A 142 -5.36 -7.98 -6.63
C TYR A 142 -4.24 -8.59 -7.44
N GLY A 143 -3.01 -8.34 -7.02
CA GLY A 143 -1.84 -9.05 -7.50
C GLY A 143 -0.82 -9.26 -6.40
N GLN A 144 0.08 -10.21 -6.63
CA GLN A 144 1.21 -10.48 -5.76
C GLN A 144 2.43 -10.94 -6.55
N ILE A 145 3.60 -10.58 -6.06
CA ILE A 145 4.89 -11.11 -6.47
C ILE A 145 5.60 -11.57 -5.20
N ASP A 146 5.70 -12.89 -5.02
CA ASP A 146 6.20 -13.52 -3.81
C ASP A 146 7.52 -14.27 -4.03
N ILE A 147 8.40 -14.27 -3.04
CA ILE A 147 9.68 -14.99 -3.12
C ILE A 147 9.43 -16.49 -2.95
N LYS A 148 9.82 -17.25 -3.97
CA LYS A 148 9.70 -18.71 -3.92
C LYS A 148 10.55 -19.28 -2.78
N ASP A 149 9.88 -20.08 -1.95
CA ASP A 149 10.47 -20.83 -0.85
C ASP A 149 11.17 -19.93 0.20
N SER A 150 10.66 -18.70 0.40
CA SER A 150 11.23 -17.71 1.32
C SER A 150 11.52 -18.29 2.71
N SER A 151 10.52 -18.97 3.29
CA SER A 151 10.62 -19.58 4.63
C SER A 151 11.67 -20.69 4.68
N LEU A 152 11.78 -21.52 3.65
CA LEU A 152 12.81 -22.58 3.59
C LEU A 152 14.21 -21.97 3.50
N LYS A 153 14.39 -20.94 2.67
CA LYS A 153 15.68 -20.23 2.52
C LYS A 153 16.08 -19.50 3.78
N ARG A 154 15.13 -18.84 4.46
CA ARG A 154 15.35 -18.20 5.76
C ARG A 154 15.80 -19.21 6.81
N ASN A 155 15.07 -20.32 6.94
CA ASN A 155 15.40 -21.36 7.91
C ASN A 155 16.76 -22.01 7.62
N ALA A 156 17.09 -22.21 6.34
CA ALA A 156 18.40 -22.70 5.94
C ALA A 156 19.53 -21.72 6.30
N ALA A 157 19.31 -20.41 6.13
CA ALA A 157 20.29 -19.39 6.51
C ALA A 157 20.53 -19.39 8.03
N ILE A 158 19.47 -19.40 8.83
CA ILE A 158 19.54 -19.45 10.31
C ILE A 158 20.24 -20.74 10.76
N LYS A 159 19.80 -21.90 10.26
CA LYS A 159 20.41 -23.21 10.57
C LYS A 159 21.92 -23.21 10.29
N ASN A 160 22.35 -22.70 9.15
CA ASN A 160 23.76 -22.70 8.78
C ASN A 160 24.59 -21.75 9.66
N ASP A 161 24.02 -20.62 10.09
CA ASP A 161 24.71 -19.73 11.02
C ASP A 161 24.83 -20.36 12.42
N LEU A 162 23.77 -21.00 12.94
CA LEU A 162 23.82 -21.75 14.21
C LEU A 162 24.81 -22.91 14.16
N MET A 163 24.81 -23.67 13.06
CA MET A 163 25.74 -24.78 12.86
C MET A 163 27.20 -24.32 12.86
N ASP A 164 27.49 -23.19 12.22
CA ASP A 164 28.84 -22.62 12.24
C ASP A 164 29.23 -22.14 13.65
N GLN A 165 28.29 -21.58 14.41
CA GLN A 165 28.50 -21.15 15.79
C GLN A 165 28.81 -22.34 16.72
N LEU A 166 28.00 -23.41 16.64
CA LEU A 166 28.21 -24.63 17.41
C LEU A 166 29.53 -25.32 17.06
N LYS A 167 29.94 -25.34 15.78
CA LYS A 167 31.25 -25.88 15.38
C LYS A 167 32.43 -25.12 15.96
N ASP A 168 32.34 -23.80 16.06
CA ASP A 168 33.40 -23.01 16.68
C ASP A 168 33.43 -23.23 18.20
N LEU A 169 32.27 -23.33 18.86
CA LEU A 169 32.18 -23.71 20.28
C LEU A 169 32.69 -25.14 20.54
N GLN A 170 32.33 -26.10 19.69
CA GLN A 170 32.82 -27.47 19.74
C GLN A 170 34.34 -27.51 19.80
N ARG A 171 35.01 -26.79 18.89
CA ARG A 171 36.48 -26.71 18.85
C ARG A 171 37.09 -26.11 20.12
N ILE A 172 36.43 -25.10 20.70
CA ILE A 172 36.87 -24.49 21.96
C ILE A 172 36.79 -25.52 23.10
N ILE A 173 35.66 -26.21 23.24
CA ILE A 173 35.46 -27.23 24.30
C ILE A 173 36.38 -28.44 24.09
N GLU A 174 36.58 -28.90 22.85
CA GLU A 174 37.50 -30.01 22.53
C GLU A 174 38.94 -29.70 22.97
N ASN A 175 39.44 -28.49 22.69
CA ASN A 175 40.77 -28.08 23.14
C ASN A 175 40.85 -28.01 24.67
N ALA A 176 39.83 -27.45 25.33
CA ALA A 176 39.78 -27.40 26.79
C ALA A 176 39.77 -28.79 27.43
N PHE A 177 39.02 -29.73 26.86
CA PHE A 177 38.93 -31.11 27.31
C PHE A 177 40.29 -31.81 27.22
N LEU A 178 40.99 -31.68 26.08
CA LEU A 178 42.30 -32.29 25.87
C LEU A 178 43.38 -31.77 26.84
N LEU A 179 43.29 -30.52 27.29
CA LEU A 179 44.26 -29.90 28.20
C LEU A 179 43.98 -30.19 29.68
N SER A 180 42.70 -30.15 30.08
CA SER A 180 42.31 -30.22 31.49
C SER A 180 41.83 -31.60 31.93
N ASN A 181 41.42 -32.45 30.98
CA ASN A 181 40.82 -33.77 31.18
C ASN A 181 39.61 -33.74 32.15
N LEU A 182 38.88 -32.62 32.21
CA LEU A 182 37.70 -32.45 33.06
C LEU A 182 36.48 -33.16 32.43
N PRO A 183 35.82 -34.11 33.13
CA PRO A 183 34.67 -34.83 32.60
C PRO A 183 33.51 -33.94 32.17
N TYR A 184 33.32 -32.80 32.84
CA TYR A 184 32.27 -31.83 32.51
C TYR A 184 32.43 -31.24 31.10
N TYR A 185 33.65 -31.05 30.61
CA TYR A 185 33.88 -30.63 29.22
C TYR A 185 33.51 -31.72 28.21
N GLY A 186 33.72 -33.00 28.55
CA GLY A 186 33.21 -34.11 27.77
C GLY A 186 31.67 -34.11 27.70
N GLN A 187 31.00 -33.79 28.80
CA GLN A 187 29.54 -33.64 28.83
C GLN A 187 29.07 -32.48 27.93
N LEU A 188 29.68 -31.30 28.05
CA LEU A 188 29.35 -30.14 27.20
C LEU A 188 29.55 -30.45 25.72
N LEU A 189 30.64 -31.15 25.36
CA LEU A 189 30.91 -31.57 23.99
C LEU A 189 29.81 -32.49 23.45
N ASN A 190 29.36 -33.46 24.25
CA ASN A 190 28.23 -34.34 23.89
C ASN A 190 26.93 -33.56 23.71
N MET A 191 26.65 -32.57 24.54
CA MET A 191 25.49 -31.69 24.39
C MET A 191 25.56 -30.87 23.10
N ILE A 192 26.72 -30.29 22.77
CA ILE A 192 26.93 -29.55 21.51
C ILE A 192 26.69 -30.48 20.31
N ASN A 193 27.27 -31.68 20.31
CA ASN A 193 27.09 -32.66 19.23
C ASN A 193 25.63 -33.08 19.08
N THR A 194 24.90 -33.22 20.19
CA THR A 194 23.46 -33.52 20.17
C THR A 194 22.69 -32.38 19.48
N ARG A 195 22.93 -31.12 19.87
CA ARG A 195 22.30 -29.95 19.23
C ARG A 195 22.64 -29.83 17.75
N MET A 196 23.88 -30.12 17.36
CA MET A 196 24.28 -30.13 15.94
C MET A 196 23.57 -31.22 15.15
N SER A 197 23.39 -32.41 15.74
CA SER A 197 22.64 -33.51 15.12
C SER A 197 21.16 -33.15 14.93
N GLU A 198 20.52 -32.58 15.96
CA GLU A 198 19.13 -32.09 15.92
C GLU A 198 18.94 -31.03 14.82
N LEU A 199 19.81 -30.01 14.78
CA LEU A 199 19.81 -29.01 13.71
C LEU A 199 20.07 -29.63 12.33
N GLY A 200 20.83 -30.73 12.27
CA GLY A 200 21.07 -31.51 11.07
C GLY A 200 19.77 -32.00 10.41
N LEU A 201 18.79 -32.40 11.23
CA LEU A 201 17.49 -32.91 10.79
C LEU A 201 16.55 -31.80 10.27
N GLY A 202 16.67 -30.57 10.78
CA GLY A 202 15.82 -29.46 10.37
C GLY A 202 15.90 -28.28 11.33
N LEU A 203 15.14 -27.22 11.05
CA LEU A 203 14.91 -26.11 11.99
C LEU A 203 13.41 -25.96 12.17
N GLY A 204 12.92 -26.45 13.31
CA GLY A 204 11.55 -26.35 13.77
C GLY A 204 11.25 -25.04 14.50
N VAL A 205 10.02 -24.94 15.01
CA VAL A 205 9.57 -23.76 15.75
C VAL A 205 10.20 -23.77 17.14
N GLY A 206 10.99 -22.74 17.44
CA GLY A 206 11.64 -22.59 18.75
C GLY A 206 13.06 -23.18 18.85
N ASP A 207 13.51 -23.95 17.85
CA ASP A 207 14.84 -24.57 17.86
C ASP A 207 15.97 -23.52 17.92
N GLU A 208 15.82 -22.41 17.20
CA GLU A 208 16.78 -21.29 17.25
C GLU A 208 16.92 -20.77 18.69
N VAL A 209 15.79 -20.53 19.37
CA VAL A 209 15.78 -20.03 20.75
C VAL A 209 16.41 -21.06 21.69
N ALA A 210 16.05 -22.33 21.56
CA ALA A 210 16.57 -23.41 22.40
C ALA A 210 18.09 -23.57 22.27
N VAL A 211 18.63 -23.46 21.05
CA VAL A 211 20.08 -23.53 20.81
C VAL A 211 20.79 -22.31 21.40
N LEU A 212 20.25 -21.11 21.21
CA LEU A 212 20.86 -19.89 21.77
C LEU A 212 20.81 -19.86 23.30
N ASP A 213 19.71 -20.32 23.91
CA ASP A 213 19.61 -20.45 25.36
C ASP A 213 20.59 -21.50 25.90
N PHE A 214 20.77 -22.62 25.21
CA PHE A 214 21.79 -23.62 25.54
C PHE A 214 23.20 -23.00 25.51
N ILE A 215 23.56 -22.29 24.44
CA ILE A 215 24.86 -21.61 24.34
C ILE A 215 25.06 -20.66 25.53
N LYS A 216 24.05 -19.83 25.80
CA LYS A 216 24.12 -18.80 26.85
C LYS A 216 24.21 -19.38 28.27
N ARG A 217 23.48 -20.47 28.55
CA ARG A 217 23.38 -21.03 29.92
C ARG A 217 24.44 -22.07 30.22
N GLU A 218 24.77 -22.91 29.24
CA GLU A 218 25.65 -24.06 29.46
C GLU A 218 27.06 -23.83 28.94
N VAL A 219 27.24 -23.09 27.83
CA VAL A 219 28.56 -22.94 27.19
C VAL A 219 29.27 -21.66 27.62
N GLU A 220 28.60 -20.51 27.52
CA GLU A 220 29.18 -19.19 27.81
C GLU A 220 29.81 -19.06 29.22
N PRO A 221 29.19 -19.57 30.32
CA PRO A 221 29.78 -19.46 31.66
C PRO A 221 31.13 -20.16 31.82
N ASN A 222 31.45 -21.09 30.93
CA ASN A 222 32.69 -21.86 30.97
C ASN A 222 33.82 -21.21 30.18
N LEU A 223 33.53 -20.19 29.35
CA LEU A 223 34.51 -19.60 28.45
C LEU A 223 35.66 -18.89 29.19
N GLU A 224 35.38 -18.24 30.32
CA GLU A 224 36.40 -17.54 31.13
C GLU A 224 37.45 -18.52 31.68
N HIS A 225 37.02 -19.67 32.22
CA HIS A 225 37.96 -20.70 32.67
C HIS A 225 38.73 -21.30 31.49
N ILE A 226 38.07 -21.57 30.36
CA ILE A 226 38.72 -22.13 29.17
C ILE A 226 39.79 -21.17 28.61
N GLU A 227 39.51 -19.87 28.60
CA GLU A 227 40.46 -18.83 28.17
C GLU A 227 41.75 -18.86 29.01
N SER A 228 41.65 -19.18 30.30
CA SER A 228 42.79 -19.26 31.22
C SER A 228 43.69 -20.48 31.02
N LEU A 229 43.24 -21.52 30.30
CA LEU A 229 43.97 -22.79 30.16
C LEU A 229 45.25 -22.65 29.34
N ASN A 230 45.19 -21.98 28.19
CA ASN A 230 46.36 -21.68 27.35
C ASN A 230 46.07 -20.59 26.29
N MET A 231 47.14 -20.16 25.60
CA MET A 231 47.07 -19.14 24.56
C MET A 231 46.23 -19.55 23.33
N GLU A 232 46.17 -20.84 23.01
CA GLU A 232 45.37 -21.33 21.88
C GLU A 232 43.86 -21.26 22.17
N CYS A 233 43.43 -21.60 23.39
CA CYS A 233 42.04 -21.45 23.83
C CYS A 233 41.61 -19.98 23.80
N ALA A 234 42.43 -19.08 24.34
CA ALA A 234 42.22 -17.63 24.25
C ALA A 234 42.08 -17.16 22.79
N ARG A 235 42.94 -17.66 21.88
CA ARG A 235 42.87 -17.33 20.45
C ARG A 235 41.59 -17.82 19.79
N LEU A 236 41.13 -19.03 20.11
CA LEU A 236 39.88 -19.60 19.59
C LEU A 236 38.65 -18.83 20.09
N ILE A 237 38.63 -18.48 21.38
CA ILE A 237 37.56 -17.68 21.99
C ILE A 237 37.50 -16.28 21.38
N ALA A 238 38.65 -15.60 21.23
CA ALA A 238 38.71 -14.29 20.59
C ALA A 238 38.18 -14.35 19.14
N LYS A 239 38.50 -15.41 18.39
CA LYS A 239 37.97 -15.63 17.04
C LYS A 239 36.45 -15.86 17.03
N TYR A 240 35.93 -16.62 18.00
CA TYR A 240 34.49 -16.84 18.18
C TYR A 240 33.76 -15.53 18.50
N GLN A 241 34.26 -14.77 19.48
CA GLN A 241 33.69 -13.49 19.91
C GLN A 241 33.71 -12.44 18.79
N LYS A 242 34.79 -12.38 17.98
CA LYS A 242 34.87 -11.47 16.82
C LYS A 242 33.76 -11.71 15.78
N LYS A 243 33.23 -12.93 15.68
CA LYS A 243 32.14 -13.27 14.75
C LYS A 243 30.76 -12.92 15.31
N LEU A 244 30.63 -12.76 16.63
CA LEU A 244 29.42 -12.21 17.25
C LEU A 244 29.36 -10.70 16.94
N LYS A 245 28.24 -10.23 16.40
CA LYS A 245 28.00 -8.79 16.23
C LYS A 245 27.67 -8.17 17.59
N SER A 246 27.95 -6.87 17.76
CA SER A 246 28.06 -6.19 19.06
C SER A 246 26.84 -6.21 19.99
N ASN A 247 25.70 -6.79 19.61
CA ASN A 247 24.48 -6.87 20.44
C ASN A 247 23.72 -8.20 20.28
N THR A 248 24.32 -9.24 19.70
CA THR A 248 23.66 -10.54 19.47
C THR A 248 24.57 -11.70 19.85
N ASN A 249 24.12 -12.61 20.73
CA ASN A 249 24.80 -13.88 21.04
C ASN A 249 24.66 -14.92 19.90
N ALA A 250 24.46 -14.48 18.66
CA ALA A 250 24.17 -15.33 17.52
C ALA A 250 24.99 -14.94 16.29
N TYR A 251 25.45 -15.93 15.54
CA TYR A 251 25.96 -15.71 14.18
C TYR A 251 24.77 -15.34 13.27
N ASN A 252 24.98 -14.33 12.43
CA ASN A 252 23.93 -13.77 11.57
C ASN A 252 24.41 -13.52 10.14
N LYS A 253 25.52 -14.14 9.70
CA LYS A 253 26.14 -13.82 8.41
C LYS A 253 25.20 -14.16 7.25
N ARG A 254 24.72 -15.41 7.17
CA ARG A 254 23.84 -15.86 6.08
C ARG A 254 22.45 -15.29 6.24
N ARG A 255 21.96 -15.13 7.48
CA ARG A 255 20.69 -14.43 7.74
C ARG A 255 20.69 -13.01 7.17
N ASN A 256 21.73 -12.22 7.44
CA ASN A 256 21.87 -10.88 6.90
C ASN A 256 21.99 -10.86 5.36
N GLN A 257 22.64 -11.87 4.76
CA GLN A 257 22.72 -11.99 3.29
C GLN A 257 21.34 -12.31 2.67
N TYR A 258 20.55 -13.18 3.32
CA TYR A 258 19.18 -13.48 2.94
C TYR A 258 18.29 -12.24 3.05
N GLU A 259 18.26 -11.59 4.22
CA GLU A 259 17.45 -10.37 4.46
C GLU A 259 17.82 -9.24 3.50
N SER A 260 19.12 -9.05 3.22
CA SER A 260 19.59 -8.09 2.22
C SER A 260 19.08 -8.40 0.81
N SER A 261 18.90 -9.67 0.45
CA SER A 261 18.41 -10.07 -0.87
C SER A 261 16.89 -9.95 -0.96
N VAL A 262 16.15 -10.30 0.10
CA VAL A 262 14.70 -10.07 0.21
C VAL A 262 14.39 -8.58 0.11
N ASN A 263 15.17 -7.74 0.80
CA ASN A 263 15.00 -6.29 0.73
C ASN A 263 15.27 -5.75 -0.67
N ALA A 264 16.30 -6.23 -1.38
CA ALA A 264 16.56 -5.82 -2.76
C ALA A 264 15.36 -6.15 -3.67
N VAL A 265 14.89 -7.41 -3.65
CA VAL A 265 13.75 -7.85 -4.47
C VAL A 265 12.48 -7.04 -4.17
N THR A 266 12.12 -6.92 -2.89
CA THR A 266 10.89 -6.20 -2.50
C THR A 266 10.97 -4.69 -2.75
N SER A 267 12.15 -4.08 -2.67
CA SER A 267 12.37 -2.69 -3.06
C SER A 267 12.18 -2.50 -4.56
N THR A 268 12.79 -3.35 -5.40
CA THR A 268 12.61 -3.31 -6.86
C THR A 268 11.13 -3.39 -7.24
N ILE A 269 10.38 -4.35 -6.67
CA ILE A 269 8.93 -4.48 -6.93
C ILE A 269 8.18 -3.20 -6.51
N THR A 270 8.51 -2.67 -5.34
CA THR A 270 7.81 -1.52 -4.77
C THR A 270 8.06 -0.23 -5.56
N GLU A 271 9.32 0.03 -5.92
CA GLU A 271 9.75 1.22 -6.66
C GLU A 271 9.12 1.24 -8.05
N MET A 272 9.22 0.13 -8.79
CA MET A 272 8.59 0.01 -10.10
C MET A 272 7.07 0.14 -10.03
N MET A 273 6.41 -0.48 -9.05
CA MET A 273 4.96 -0.31 -8.89
C MET A 273 4.57 1.14 -8.59
N ILE A 274 5.34 1.87 -7.78
CA ILE A 274 5.09 3.31 -7.54
C ILE A 274 5.21 4.10 -8.84
N GLU A 275 6.27 3.89 -9.61
CA GLU A 275 6.46 4.58 -10.89
C GLU A 275 5.33 4.30 -11.88
N ARG A 276 4.96 3.01 -12.05
CA ARG A 276 3.87 2.63 -12.96
C ARG A 276 2.50 3.09 -12.47
N GLN A 277 2.31 3.17 -11.15
CA GLN A 277 1.10 3.71 -10.55
C GLN A 277 0.89 5.18 -10.91
N LEU A 278 1.95 6.01 -10.99
CA LEU A 278 1.81 7.40 -11.41
C LEU A 278 1.14 7.51 -12.79
N ILE A 279 1.58 6.68 -13.74
CA ILE A 279 0.99 6.61 -15.09
C ILE A 279 -0.45 6.10 -15.03
N ALA A 280 -0.72 5.05 -14.24
CA ALA A 280 -2.05 4.48 -14.11
C ALA A 280 -3.06 5.47 -13.50
N GLN A 281 -2.62 6.36 -12.59
CA GLN A 281 -3.49 7.38 -11.98
C GLN A 281 -3.96 8.42 -13.00
N GLU A 282 -3.18 8.68 -14.06
CA GLU A 282 -3.59 9.56 -15.17
C GLU A 282 -4.72 8.93 -16.00
N MET A 283 -4.71 7.60 -16.16
CA MET A 283 -5.73 6.85 -16.89
C MET A 283 -7.10 6.97 -16.21
N PHE A 284 -7.16 6.70 -14.91
CA PHE A 284 -8.32 6.98 -14.06
C PHE A 284 -7.89 6.96 -12.59
N PRO A 285 -8.27 7.96 -11.77
CA PRO A 285 -7.88 7.98 -10.37
C PRO A 285 -8.47 6.79 -9.61
N HIS A 286 -7.62 6.04 -8.91
CA HIS A 286 -7.98 4.82 -8.21
C HIS A 286 -7.30 4.76 -6.85
N TYR A 287 -7.81 3.94 -5.94
CA TYR A 287 -7.17 3.70 -4.64
C TYR A 287 -6.16 2.55 -4.78
N TYR A 288 -4.93 2.77 -4.33
CA TYR A 288 -3.86 1.76 -4.34
C TYR A 288 -3.35 1.51 -2.92
N GLU A 289 -3.23 0.24 -2.57
CA GLU A 289 -2.69 -0.24 -1.31
C GLU A 289 -1.68 -1.36 -1.56
N LYS A 290 -0.62 -1.41 -0.77
CA LYS A 290 0.42 -2.46 -0.86
C LYS A 290 0.75 -3.04 0.51
N TYR A 291 1.09 -4.32 0.53
CA TYR A 291 1.55 -5.04 1.70
C TYR A 291 2.89 -5.70 1.40
N LYS A 292 3.90 -5.39 2.21
CA LYS A 292 5.27 -5.93 2.07
C LYS A 292 5.51 -6.98 3.15
N THR A 293 5.88 -8.18 2.73
CA THR A 293 6.33 -9.28 3.60
C THR A 293 7.66 -9.82 3.07
N ASP A 294 7.75 -11.11 2.77
CA ASP A 294 8.81 -11.66 1.93
C ASP A 294 8.57 -11.34 0.44
N GLY A 295 7.32 -11.04 0.06
CA GLY A 295 6.92 -10.55 -1.25
C GLY A 295 6.28 -9.17 -1.18
N VAL A 296 5.64 -8.77 -2.28
CA VAL A 296 4.78 -7.59 -2.33
C VAL A 296 3.42 -7.99 -2.89
N GLU A 297 2.38 -7.69 -2.13
CA GLU A 297 0.98 -7.77 -2.56
C GLU A 297 0.46 -6.36 -2.82
N HIS A 298 -0.40 -6.21 -3.81
CA HIS A 298 -1.08 -4.94 -4.09
C HIS A 298 -2.57 -5.14 -4.30
N ASN A 299 -3.33 -4.16 -3.81
CA ASN A 299 -4.76 -4.03 -4.00
C ASN A 299 -5.03 -2.69 -4.68
N ILE A 300 -5.78 -2.74 -5.76
CA ILE A 300 -6.30 -1.56 -6.44
C ILE A 300 -7.81 -1.61 -6.38
N TYR A 301 -8.43 -0.47 -6.14
CA TYR A 301 -9.88 -0.31 -6.24
C TYR A 301 -10.18 0.84 -7.19
N ILE A 302 -11.05 0.58 -8.16
CA ILE A 302 -11.48 1.57 -9.15
C ILE A 302 -13.01 1.62 -9.22
N GLY A 303 -13.57 2.82 -9.26
CA GLY A 303 -15.03 3.01 -9.35
C GLY A 303 -15.43 4.45 -9.11
N ASP A 304 -16.68 4.77 -9.45
CA ASP A 304 -17.25 6.12 -9.34
C ASP A 304 -17.14 6.71 -7.94
N SER A 305 -17.43 5.90 -6.91
CA SER A 305 -17.49 6.40 -5.53
C SER A 305 -16.16 6.94 -5.02
N LEU A 306 -15.04 6.56 -5.65
CA LEU A 306 -13.70 6.99 -5.25
C LEU A 306 -13.38 8.40 -5.71
N VAL A 307 -14.03 8.91 -6.76
CA VAL A 307 -13.65 10.18 -7.41
C VAL A 307 -14.76 11.21 -7.32
N LYS A 308 -14.38 12.48 -7.16
CA LYS A 308 -15.31 13.62 -7.19
C LYS A 308 -15.26 14.31 -8.56
N GLY A 309 -16.39 14.36 -9.26
CA GLY A 309 -16.50 15.12 -10.51
C GLY A 309 -15.92 14.44 -11.76
N ARG A 310 -15.61 13.14 -11.70
CA ARG A 310 -15.30 12.30 -12.86
C ARG A 310 -16.30 11.15 -12.94
N LYS A 311 -16.62 10.72 -14.16
CA LYS A 311 -17.53 9.60 -14.41
C LYS A 311 -16.74 8.37 -14.81
N TYR A 312 -17.04 7.25 -14.19
CA TYR A 312 -16.51 5.93 -14.46
C TYR A 312 -17.20 5.30 -15.67
N TYR A 313 -16.42 4.51 -16.39
CA TYR A 313 -16.85 3.67 -17.50
C TYR A 313 -16.04 2.37 -17.44
N ASP A 314 -16.64 1.24 -17.81
CA ASP A 314 -16.00 -0.08 -17.77
C ASP A 314 -14.69 -0.15 -18.56
N LEU A 315 -14.51 0.72 -19.56
CA LEU A 315 -13.26 0.87 -20.31
C LEU A 315 -12.06 1.12 -19.37
N TYR A 316 -12.23 1.92 -18.31
CA TYR A 316 -11.15 2.20 -17.37
C TYR A 316 -10.73 0.95 -16.60
N LEU A 317 -11.69 0.09 -16.21
CA LEU A 317 -11.36 -1.18 -15.56
C LEU A 317 -10.60 -2.12 -16.50
N LYS A 318 -11.05 -2.23 -17.76
CA LYS A 318 -10.34 -3.03 -18.77
C LYS A 318 -8.90 -2.51 -18.97
N ASN A 319 -8.73 -1.20 -19.04
CA ASN A 319 -7.43 -0.57 -19.19
C ASN A 319 -6.51 -0.85 -18.00
N ILE A 320 -7.00 -0.69 -16.76
CA ILE A 320 -6.21 -0.96 -15.55
C ILE A 320 -5.90 -2.45 -15.39
N ARG A 321 -6.79 -3.37 -15.80
CA ARG A 321 -6.50 -4.81 -15.84
C ARG A 321 -5.36 -5.14 -16.80
N LEU A 322 -5.38 -4.54 -17.98
CA LEU A 322 -4.32 -4.72 -18.97
C LEU A 322 -2.99 -4.16 -18.46
N TRP A 323 -3.02 -2.94 -17.92
CA TRP A 323 -1.88 -2.30 -17.26
C TRP A 323 -1.30 -3.16 -16.14
N GLN A 324 -2.14 -3.76 -15.29
CA GLN A 324 -1.70 -4.63 -14.19
C GLN A 324 -0.89 -5.83 -14.71
N ILE A 325 -1.36 -6.48 -15.77
CA ILE A 325 -0.64 -7.61 -16.40
C ILE A 325 0.71 -7.14 -16.94
N MET A 326 0.74 -6.01 -17.67
CA MET A 326 1.97 -5.44 -18.24
C MET A 326 2.99 -5.11 -17.14
N SER A 327 2.57 -4.41 -16.09
CA SER A 327 3.45 -4.03 -14.98
C SER A 327 4.00 -5.26 -14.25
N MET A 328 3.19 -6.30 -14.04
CA MET A 328 3.67 -7.52 -13.41
C MET A 328 4.72 -8.27 -14.25
N ILE A 329 4.53 -8.32 -15.57
CA ILE A 329 5.52 -8.92 -16.49
C ILE A 329 6.81 -8.11 -16.51
N GLU A 330 6.71 -6.78 -16.55
CA GLU A 330 7.87 -5.89 -16.53
C GLU A 330 8.69 -6.02 -15.24
N ILE A 331 8.03 -6.11 -14.08
CA ILE A 331 8.70 -6.32 -12.80
C ILE A 331 9.40 -7.69 -12.76
N GLU A 332 8.76 -8.75 -13.24
CA GLU A 332 9.38 -10.07 -13.37
C GLU A 332 10.64 -10.03 -14.25
N ASN A 333 10.59 -9.31 -15.38
CA ASN A 333 11.76 -9.11 -16.24
C ASN A 333 12.89 -8.39 -15.53
N ARG A 334 12.59 -7.31 -14.82
CA ARG A 334 13.59 -6.56 -14.03
C ARG A 334 14.23 -7.44 -12.96
N LEU A 335 13.42 -8.17 -12.20
CA LEU A 335 13.91 -9.10 -11.16
C LEU A 335 14.77 -10.22 -11.76
N LYS A 336 14.45 -10.68 -12.96
CA LYS A 336 15.26 -11.67 -13.68
C LYS A 336 16.64 -11.12 -14.03
N GLN A 337 16.73 -9.87 -14.50
CA GLN A 337 18.00 -9.19 -14.79
C GLN A 337 18.84 -9.01 -13.51
N GLU A 338 18.21 -8.70 -12.38
CA GLU A 338 18.88 -8.48 -11.10
C GLU A 338 19.25 -9.79 -10.38
N HIS A 339 18.71 -10.94 -10.79
CA HIS A 339 18.81 -12.21 -10.09
C HIS A 339 20.24 -12.60 -9.69
N ASP A 340 21.21 -12.43 -10.59
CA ASP A 340 22.61 -12.82 -10.34
C ASP A 340 23.39 -11.82 -9.48
N SER A 341 22.86 -10.62 -9.27
CA SER A 341 23.41 -9.62 -8.35
C SER A 341 23.06 -9.90 -6.88
N LEU A 342 22.07 -10.76 -6.62
CA LEU A 342 21.59 -11.07 -5.28
C LEU A 342 22.62 -11.90 -4.50
N LYS A 343 22.85 -11.55 -3.22
CA LYS A 343 23.73 -12.31 -2.32
C LYS A 343 23.22 -13.74 -2.11
N VAL A 344 21.89 -13.91 -2.11
CA VAL A 344 21.21 -15.20 -2.07
C VAL A 344 20.29 -15.27 -3.28
N LYS A 345 20.58 -16.16 -4.22
CA LYS A 345 19.78 -16.34 -5.44
C LYS A 345 18.35 -16.75 -5.11
N MET A 346 17.39 -15.98 -5.60
CA MET A 346 15.97 -16.21 -5.34
C MET A 346 15.11 -15.89 -6.55
N ASN A 347 14.16 -16.78 -6.77
CA ASN A 347 13.16 -16.63 -7.81
C ASN A 347 11.89 -16.08 -7.17
N VAL A 348 11.11 -15.37 -7.97
CA VAL A 348 9.78 -14.91 -7.59
C VAL A 348 8.70 -15.74 -8.29
N CYS A 349 7.48 -15.61 -7.77
CA CYS A 349 6.27 -16.23 -8.26
C CYS A 349 5.19 -15.16 -8.34
N SER A 350 4.64 -14.93 -9.54
CA SER A 350 3.65 -13.88 -9.78
C SER A 350 2.22 -14.42 -9.92
N LEU A 351 1.26 -13.74 -9.30
CA LEU A 351 -0.16 -14.12 -9.34
C LEU A 351 -1.10 -12.90 -9.38
N ILE A 352 -2.15 -13.00 -10.19
CA ILE A 352 -3.32 -12.10 -10.20
C ILE A 352 -4.55 -12.88 -9.73
N LEU A 353 -5.39 -12.28 -8.89
CA LEU A 353 -6.73 -12.78 -8.58
C LEU A 353 -7.76 -11.87 -9.24
N VAL A 354 -8.55 -12.45 -10.14
CA VAL A 354 -9.62 -11.76 -10.83
C VAL A 354 -10.88 -11.78 -9.98
N HIS A 355 -11.52 -10.62 -9.89
CA HIS A 355 -12.83 -10.47 -9.27
C HIS A 355 -13.67 -9.48 -10.10
N SER A 356 -14.76 -9.97 -10.69
CA SER A 356 -15.60 -9.13 -11.56
C SER A 356 -16.63 -8.30 -10.80
N ASN A 357 -17.08 -8.78 -9.65
CA ASN A 357 -18.15 -8.13 -8.92
C ASN A 357 -17.64 -6.86 -8.23
N ALA A 358 -18.45 -5.80 -8.30
CA ALA A 358 -18.20 -4.61 -7.53
C ALA A 358 -18.43 -4.90 -6.04
N ILE A 359 -17.62 -4.27 -5.20
CA ILE A 359 -17.64 -4.41 -3.75
C ILE A 359 -17.79 -3.04 -3.09
N THR A 360 -18.01 -3.03 -1.78
CA THR A 360 -17.93 -1.83 -0.96
C THR A 360 -16.70 -1.94 -0.08
N ILE A 361 -15.81 -0.95 -0.16
CA ILE A 361 -14.74 -0.77 0.81
C ILE A 361 -15.14 0.30 1.82
N ARG A 362 -14.88 0.06 3.10
CA ARG A 362 -15.20 0.95 4.21
C ARG A 362 -13.91 1.31 4.93
N PHE A 363 -13.66 2.60 5.12
CA PHE A 363 -12.66 3.05 6.08
C PHE A 363 -13.29 3.07 7.47
N ARG A 364 -12.80 2.19 8.35
CA ARG A 364 -13.23 2.11 9.73
C ARG A 364 -12.47 3.13 10.58
N MET A 365 -13.19 4.04 11.22
CA MET A 365 -12.58 5.15 11.97
C MET A 365 -11.86 4.68 13.25
N ASP A 366 -12.33 3.62 13.87
CA ASP A 366 -11.73 2.99 15.04
C ASP A 366 -10.46 2.20 14.70
N GLU A 367 -10.48 1.43 13.60
CA GLU A 367 -9.35 0.60 13.15
C GLU A 367 -8.35 1.37 12.26
N LYS A 368 -8.72 2.56 11.79
CA LYS A 368 -7.95 3.44 10.89
C LYS A 368 -7.41 2.74 9.64
N LYS A 369 -8.21 1.84 9.05
CA LYS A 369 -7.88 1.09 7.84
C LYS A 369 -9.10 0.83 6.99
N PHE A 370 -8.86 0.52 5.72
CA PHE A 370 -9.90 0.00 4.83
C PHE A 370 -10.15 -1.49 5.12
N ASP A 371 -11.42 -1.86 5.10
CA ASP A 371 -11.88 -3.25 5.11
C ASP A 371 -13.00 -3.41 4.07
N VAL A 372 -13.27 -4.65 3.66
CA VAL A 372 -14.32 -4.95 2.70
C VAL A 372 -15.61 -5.33 3.44
N GLU A 373 -16.74 -4.75 3.03
CA GLU A 373 -18.02 -4.92 3.74
C GLU A 373 -18.89 -6.04 3.14
N GLY A 374 -19.39 -6.97 3.95
CA GLY A 374 -20.44 -7.93 3.55
C GLY A 374 -19.97 -9.37 3.30
N ALA A 375 -20.89 -10.33 3.43
CA ALA A 375 -20.56 -11.77 3.41
C ALA A 375 -19.93 -12.27 2.10
N TYR A 376 -20.34 -11.73 0.95
CA TYR A 376 -19.75 -12.08 -0.35
C TYR A 376 -18.32 -11.56 -0.48
N ASN A 377 -18.07 -10.38 0.09
CA ASN A 377 -16.78 -9.71 0.08
C ASN A 377 -15.77 -10.38 1.02
N ILE A 378 -16.25 -10.99 2.11
CA ILE A 378 -15.43 -11.85 2.97
C ILE A 378 -14.84 -13.03 2.19
N ARG A 379 -15.59 -13.61 1.23
CA ARG A 379 -15.07 -14.71 0.39
C ARG A 379 -13.86 -14.26 -0.42
N TYR A 380 -13.90 -13.06 -1.00
CA TYR A 380 -12.79 -12.48 -1.75
C TYR A 380 -11.53 -12.36 -0.87
N GLU A 381 -11.66 -11.84 0.35
CA GLU A 381 -10.56 -11.72 1.31
C GLU A 381 -10.00 -13.08 1.76
N ILE A 382 -10.86 -14.10 1.91
CA ILE A 382 -10.41 -15.47 2.24
C ILE A 382 -9.59 -16.06 1.09
N ILE A 383 -10.02 -15.87 -0.16
CA ILE A 383 -9.30 -16.36 -1.34
C ILE A 383 -7.92 -15.72 -1.41
N LYS A 384 -7.83 -14.38 -1.30
CA LYS A 384 -6.57 -13.63 -1.32
C LYS A 384 -5.52 -14.22 -0.36
N LYS A 385 -5.92 -14.48 0.89
CA LYS A 385 -5.03 -14.99 1.95
C LYS A 385 -4.51 -16.42 1.73
N ARG A 386 -5.03 -17.15 0.74
CA ARG A 386 -4.76 -18.58 0.56
C ARG A 386 -4.37 -18.97 -0.85
N ILE A 387 -4.60 -18.08 -1.81
CA ILE A 387 -4.44 -18.42 -3.22
C ILE A 387 -2.97 -18.66 -3.58
N ASP A 388 -2.04 -18.06 -2.82
CA ASP A 388 -0.59 -18.23 -2.97
C ASP A 388 -0.16 -19.70 -2.95
N LYS A 389 -0.78 -20.55 -2.13
CA LYS A 389 -0.45 -21.98 -1.95
C LYS A 389 -1.36 -22.92 -2.73
N SER A 390 -2.14 -22.40 -3.68
CA SER A 390 -3.04 -23.21 -4.49
C SER A 390 -2.28 -24.27 -5.30
N LEU A 391 -2.84 -25.47 -5.33
CA LEU A 391 -2.35 -26.59 -6.14
C LEU A 391 -3.24 -26.78 -7.36
N ILE A 392 -2.65 -27.26 -8.45
CA ILE A 392 -3.41 -27.72 -9.62
C ILE A 392 -4.18 -28.98 -9.22
N GLN A 393 -5.46 -29.04 -9.57
CA GLN A 393 -6.36 -30.13 -9.18
C GLN A 393 -5.80 -31.49 -9.62
N LYS A 394 -5.92 -32.49 -8.74
CA LYS A 394 -5.39 -33.86 -8.92
C LYS A 394 -3.86 -33.94 -9.06
N THR A 395 -3.13 -32.88 -8.75
CA THR A 395 -1.65 -32.87 -8.73
C THR A 395 -1.12 -32.37 -7.39
N LYS A 396 0.20 -32.48 -7.20
CA LYS A 396 0.93 -31.82 -6.09
C LYS A 396 1.66 -30.56 -6.56
N GLU A 397 1.43 -30.12 -7.80
CA GLU A 397 2.11 -28.97 -8.37
C GLU A 397 1.45 -27.68 -7.89
N ARG A 398 2.26 -26.75 -7.36
CA ARG A 398 1.81 -25.39 -7.03
C ARG A 398 1.46 -24.64 -8.30
N LEU A 399 0.36 -23.89 -8.29
CA LEU A 399 -0.07 -23.09 -9.44
C LEU A 399 1.02 -22.09 -9.85
N THR A 400 1.52 -21.33 -8.87
CA THR A 400 2.55 -20.31 -9.09
C THR A 400 3.91 -20.96 -9.29
N GLN A 401 4.61 -20.55 -10.35
CA GLN A 401 5.93 -21.06 -10.72
C GLN A 401 6.82 -19.92 -11.17
N PRO A 402 8.14 -19.98 -10.90
CA PRO A 402 9.10 -19.02 -11.45
C PRO A 402 9.02 -18.96 -12.96
N GLY A 403 9.15 -17.76 -13.53
CA GLY A 403 9.06 -17.57 -14.97
C GLY A 403 7.65 -17.65 -15.53
N LYS A 404 6.63 -17.70 -14.68
CA LYS A 404 5.23 -17.76 -15.09
C LYS A 404 4.37 -16.77 -14.31
N LEU A 405 3.40 -16.18 -15.02
CA LEU A 405 2.31 -15.42 -14.42
C LEU A 405 1.08 -16.34 -14.30
N ALA A 406 0.55 -16.47 -13.09
CA ALA A 406 -0.71 -17.16 -12.83
C ALA A 406 -1.86 -16.16 -12.68
N ILE A 407 -3.01 -16.42 -13.31
CA ILE A 407 -4.20 -15.58 -13.23
C ILE A 407 -5.36 -16.44 -12.78
N VAL A 408 -5.82 -16.26 -11.54
CA VAL A 408 -6.90 -17.03 -10.93
C VAL A 408 -8.24 -16.33 -11.13
N PHE A 409 -9.26 -17.09 -11.50
CA PHE A 409 -10.61 -16.60 -11.74
C PHE A 409 -11.66 -17.63 -11.29
N ALA A 410 -12.91 -17.19 -11.13
CA ALA A 410 -14.03 -18.06 -10.76
C ALA A 410 -14.99 -18.29 -11.93
N HIS A 411 -15.17 -17.28 -12.79
CA HIS A 411 -16.22 -17.27 -13.81
C HIS A 411 -15.68 -17.47 -15.23
N PRO A 412 -16.44 -18.11 -16.15
CA PRO A 412 -16.02 -18.27 -17.55
C PRO A 412 -15.80 -16.95 -18.30
N ASP A 413 -16.57 -15.90 -17.98
CA ASP A 413 -16.43 -14.61 -18.66
C ASP A 413 -15.10 -13.92 -18.31
N GLU A 414 -14.65 -14.06 -17.05
CA GLU A 414 -13.33 -13.61 -16.60
C GLU A 414 -12.21 -14.28 -17.41
N ARG A 415 -12.35 -15.59 -17.68
CA ARG A 415 -11.41 -16.33 -18.51
C ARG A 415 -11.31 -15.75 -19.92
N LEU A 416 -12.45 -15.49 -20.56
CA LEU A 416 -12.48 -14.99 -21.94
C LEU A 416 -11.83 -13.61 -22.05
N GLU A 417 -12.13 -12.73 -21.10
CA GLU A 417 -11.53 -11.39 -21.03
C GLU A 417 -10.00 -11.46 -20.88
N TYR A 418 -9.51 -12.24 -19.91
CA TYR A 418 -8.08 -12.34 -19.67
C TYR A 418 -7.33 -13.12 -20.75
N ILE A 419 -7.95 -14.08 -21.44
CA ILE A 419 -7.36 -14.69 -22.65
C ILE A 419 -7.15 -13.62 -23.74
N GLY A 420 -8.09 -12.66 -23.89
CA GLY A 420 -7.93 -11.54 -24.81
C GLY A 420 -6.69 -10.70 -24.49
N TYR A 421 -6.51 -10.33 -23.22
CA TYR A 421 -5.32 -9.59 -22.77
C TYR A 421 -4.03 -10.38 -22.98
N LEU A 422 -4.01 -11.67 -22.64
CA LEU A 422 -2.82 -12.50 -22.80
C LEU A 422 -2.44 -12.71 -24.26
N LYS A 423 -3.41 -12.89 -25.17
CA LYS A 423 -3.13 -12.97 -26.61
C LYS A 423 -2.52 -11.68 -27.15
N TYR A 424 -2.96 -10.53 -26.64
CA TYR A 424 -2.33 -9.26 -26.97
C TYR A 424 -0.88 -9.20 -26.45
N MET A 425 -0.61 -9.61 -25.21
CA MET A 425 0.76 -9.73 -24.66
C MET A 425 1.64 -10.67 -25.48
N GLU A 426 1.10 -11.80 -25.95
CA GLU A 426 1.79 -12.75 -26.81
C GLU A 426 2.16 -12.10 -28.15
N SER A 427 1.26 -11.33 -28.75
CA SER A 427 1.52 -10.62 -30.01
C SER A 427 2.61 -9.54 -29.89
N LEU A 428 2.78 -8.95 -28.70
CA LEU A 428 3.85 -8.01 -28.39
C LEU A 428 5.18 -8.70 -28.08
N GLY A 429 5.16 -10.03 -27.87
CA GLY A 429 6.33 -10.83 -27.51
C GLY A 429 6.61 -10.90 -26.00
N TYR A 430 5.76 -10.33 -25.15
CA TYR A 430 6.01 -10.25 -23.70
C TYR A 430 5.84 -11.58 -22.96
N ILE A 431 5.03 -12.47 -23.54
CA ILE A 431 4.86 -13.84 -23.06
C ILE A 431 5.15 -14.82 -24.19
N LYS A 432 5.57 -16.01 -23.82
CA LYS A 432 5.78 -17.11 -24.78
C LYS A 432 4.43 -17.69 -25.20
N PRO A 433 4.33 -18.25 -26.42
CA PRO A 433 3.14 -18.97 -26.85
C PRO A 433 2.79 -20.13 -25.91
N GLY A 434 1.49 -20.38 -25.74
CA GLY A 434 0.96 -21.49 -24.94
C GLY A 434 0.36 -21.05 -23.61
N ILE A 435 -0.89 -20.57 -23.67
CA ILE A 435 -1.69 -20.29 -22.47
C ILE A 435 -2.19 -21.60 -21.87
N GLU A 436 -1.72 -21.95 -20.68
CA GLU A 436 -2.20 -23.11 -19.94
C GLU A 436 -3.49 -22.77 -19.19
N VAL A 437 -4.44 -23.72 -19.13
CA VAL A 437 -5.69 -23.59 -18.37
C VAL A 437 -5.75 -24.72 -17.33
N HIS A 438 -5.95 -24.35 -16.07
CA HIS A 438 -5.92 -25.29 -14.94
C HIS A 438 -7.17 -25.17 -14.07
N ASP A 439 -7.65 -26.31 -13.58
CA ASP A 439 -8.56 -26.36 -12.43
C ASP A 439 -7.74 -26.38 -11.14
N LEU A 440 -8.20 -25.71 -10.09
CA LEU A 440 -7.50 -25.64 -8.82
C LEU A 440 -8.09 -26.59 -7.78
N ALA A 441 -7.23 -27.12 -6.90
CA ALA A 441 -7.67 -27.84 -5.72
C ALA A 441 -8.49 -26.92 -4.78
N PRO A 442 -9.48 -27.46 -4.05
CA PRO A 442 -10.26 -26.69 -3.08
C PRO A 442 -9.39 -25.94 -2.06
N VAL A 443 -9.73 -24.68 -1.81
CA VAL A 443 -9.02 -23.83 -0.84
C VAL A 443 -9.97 -23.48 0.31
N GLN A 444 -9.81 -24.14 1.47
CA GLN A 444 -10.58 -23.90 2.70
C GLN A 444 -12.12 -23.81 2.49
N GLY A 445 -12.69 -24.75 1.75
CA GLY A 445 -14.14 -24.79 1.48
C GLY A 445 -14.59 -23.97 0.27
N ILE A 446 -13.67 -23.29 -0.41
CA ILE A 446 -13.92 -22.62 -1.69
C ILE A 446 -13.57 -23.58 -2.83
N ASN A 447 -14.57 -23.90 -3.65
CA ASN A 447 -14.48 -24.80 -4.78
C ASN A 447 -14.69 -24.05 -6.10
N GLY A 448 -14.19 -24.62 -7.20
CA GLY A 448 -14.48 -24.14 -8.56
C GLY A 448 -13.57 -23.03 -9.08
N LEU A 449 -12.49 -22.70 -8.37
CA LEU A 449 -11.46 -21.79 -8.88
C LEU A 449 -10.69 -22.44 -10.02
N ARG A 450 -10.40 -21.62 -11.03
CA ARG A 450 -9.63 -21.97 -12.22
C ARG A 450 -8.52 -20.96 -12.42
N ALA A 451 -7.53 -21.31 -13.22
CA ALA A 451 -6.42 -20.43 -13.50
C ALA A 451 -5.95 -20.49 -14.96
N LEU A 452 -5.51 -19.35 -15.46
CA LEU A 452 -4.63 -19.27 -16.63
C LEU A 452 -3.19 -19.21 -16.12
N ARG A 453 -2.28 -19.85 -16.85
CA ARG A 453 -0.84 -19.76 -16.55
C ARG A 453 -0.06 -19.57 -17.85
N VAL A 454 0.79 -18.56 -17.86
CA VAL A 454 1.59 -18.18 -19.04
C VAL A 454 3.06 -18.06 -18.70
N SER A 455 3.93 -18.39 -19.65
CA SER A 455 5.38 -18.21 -19.50
C SER A 455 5.80 -16.82 -19.92
N ILE A 456 6.55 -16.14 -19.06
CA ILE A 456 7.10 -14.82 -19.35
C ILE A 456 8.25 -14.95 -20.35
N ASN A 457 8.32 -14.02 -21.31
CA ASN A 457 9.44 -13.94 -22.23
C ASN A 457 10.49 -12.95 -21.69
N TYR A 458 11.65 -13.49 -21.28
CA TYR A 458 12.77 -12.70 -20.73
C TYR A 458 13.74 -12.17 -21.79
N ASP A 459 13.55 -12.55 -23.06
CA ASP A 459 14.46 -12.20 -24.15
C ASP A 459 14.19 -10.78 -24.72
N GLN A 460 13.15 -10.11 -24.22
CA GLN A 460 12.73 -8.79 -24.66
C GLN A 460 12.87 -7.80 -23.49
N ASP A 461 13.59 -6.70 -23.70
CA ASP A 461 13.67 -5.62 -22.71
C ASP A 461 12.34 -4.86 -22.74
N LEU A 462 11.49 -5.05 -21.72
CA LEU A 462 10.22 -4.37 -21.63
C LEU A 462 10.43 -2.97 -21.06
N ALA A 463 10.17 -1.95 -21.87
CA ALA A 463 9.80 -0.63 -21.40
C ALA A 463 8.36 -0.34 -21.85
N ILE A 464 7.42 -0.32 -20.91
CA ILE A 464 6.01 -0.02 -21.19
C ILE A 464 5.88 1.32 -21.96
N ASP A 465 6.69 2.31 -21.58
CA ASP A 465 6.74 3.62 -22.23
C ASP A 465 7.15 3.55 -23.70
N GLN A 466 8.06 2.64 -24.06
CA GLN A 466 8.45 2.42 -25.46
C GLN A 466 7.33 1.75 -26.24
N SER A 467 6.54 0.91 -25.59
CA SER A 467 5.49 0.15 -26.26
C SER A 467 4.25 1.00 -26.53
N MET A 468 3.92 1.92 -25.63
CA MET A 468 2.94 2.97 -25.90
C MET A 468 3.41 3.90 -27.02
N LYS A 469 4.68 4.31 -27.02
CA LYS A 469 5.28 5.10 -28.12
C LYS A 469 5.30 4.35 -29.46
N LEU A 470 5.53 3.04 -29.45
CA LEU A 470 5.48 2.20 -30.66
C LEU A 470 4.06 2.09 -31.21
N ILE A 471 3.04 1.99 -30.35
CA ILE A 471 1.63 2.03 -30.76
C ILE A 471 1.28 3.40 -31.33
N GLU A 472 1.69 4.50 -30.67
CA GLU A 472 1.52 5.86 -31.19
C GLU A 472 2.24 6.06 -32.54
N ALA A 473 3.44 5.51 -32.71
CA ALA A 473 4.20 5.59 -33.95
C ALA A 473 3.65 4.70 -35.07
N ALA A 474 2.89 3.64 -34.76
CA ALA A 474 2.23 2.78 -35.74
C ALA A 474 0.84 3.30 -36.17
N LEU A 475 0.25 4.19 -35.36
CA LEU A 475 -1.04 4.83 -35.64
C LEU A 475 -0.91 6.18 -36.37
N ASN A 476 0.29 6.78 -36.32
CA ASN A 476 0.68 7.95 -37.11
C ASN A 476 1.39 7.51 -38.40
#